data_AF-A0A3N5QJI7-F1
#
_entry.id   AF-A0A3N5QJI7-F1
#
_cell.length_a   1.000
_cell.length_b   1.000
_cell.length_c   1.000
_cell.angle_alpha   90.00
_cell.angle_beta   90.00
_cell.angle_gamma   90.00
#
_symmetry.space_group_name_H-M   'P 1'
#
loop_
_entity.id
_entity.type
_entity.pdbx_description
1 polymer ?
#
loop_
_entity_poly.entity_id
_entity_poly.type
_entity_poly.pdbx_seq_one_letter_code
_entity_poly.pdbx_strand_id
1 'polypeptide(L)' 'MLLDAKIPAGPLESKWDRHRFELKLINPANKRKYEIIVVGTGLAGASASATLAELGYQVKTFCIQDSPRRAH' A
#
# COMPACT_ATOMS: atom_id res chain seq x y z
N MET A 1 24.46 2.43 -13.99
CA MET A 1 23.82 2.59 -12.67
C MET A 1 23.69 1.21 -12.04
N LEU A 2 24.12 1.06 -10.77
CA LEU A 2 23.86 -0.16 -10.01
C LEU A 2 22.44 -0.07 -9.44
N LEU A 3 21.56 -1.00 -9.79
CA LEU A 3 20.20 -1.05 -9.25
C LEU A 3 20.23 -1.69 -7.86
N ASP A 4 19.85 -0.93 -6.83
CA ASP A 4 19.60 -1.47 -5.49
C ASP A 4 18.14 -1.92 -5.38
N ALA A 5 17.94 -3.23 -5.51
CA ALA A 5 16.62 -3.86 -5.43
C ALA A 5 16.10 -4.05 -3.99
N LYS A 6 16.92 -3.76 -2.96
CA LYS A 6 16.56 -3.90 -1.53
C LYS A 6 15.92 -5.26 -1.19
N ILE A 7 16.46 -6.33 -1.78
CA ILE A 7 15.95 -7.69 -1.58
C ILE A 7 16.18 -8.10 -0.12
N PRO A 8 15.17 -8.62 0.60
CA PRO A 8 15.36 -9.07 1.97
C PRO A 8 16.37 -10.22 2.08
N ALA A 9 17.08 -10.30 3.20
CA ALA A 9 18.06 -11.35 3.47
C ALA A 9 17.37 -12.68 3.85
N GLY A 10 18.14 -13.78 3.79
CA GLY A 10 17.70 -15.11 4.25
C GLY A 10 17.28 -16.07 3.13
N PRO A 11 16.89 -17.31 3.49
CA PRO A 11 16.48 -18.37 2.57
C PRO A 11 15.23 -17.98 1.77
N LEU A 12 15.15 -18.37 0.49
CA LEU A 12 14.10 -17.92 -0.43
C LEU A 12 12.70 -18.26 0.08
N GLU A 13 12.54 -19.46 0.64
CA GLU A 13 11.29 -20.01 1.12
C GLU A 13 10.67 -19.22 2.29
N SER A 14 11.48 -18.57 3.13
CA SER A 14 11.04 -17.83 4.32
C SER A 14 11.34 -16.33 4.26
N LYS A 15 11.99 -15.87 3.18
CA LYS A 15 12.52 -14.51 3.01
C LYS A 15 11.49 -13.42 3.27
N TRP A 16 10.33 -13.52 2.61
CA TRP A 16 9.30 -12.48 2.67
C TRP A 16 8.48 -12.55 3.96
N ASP A 17 8.22 -13.75 4.47
CA ASP A 17 7.56 -13.92 5.76
C ASP A 17 8.41 -13.34 6.88
N ARG A 18 9.70 -13.69 6.91
CA ARG A 18 10.66 -13.14 7.87
C ARG A 18 10.74 -11.62 7.77
N HIS A 19 10.88 -11.08 6.55
CA HIS A 19 10.91 -9.64 6.35
C HIS A 19 9.66 -8.96 6.92
N ARG A 20 8.47 -9.50 6.62
CA ARG A 20 7.19 -8.99 7.13
C ARG A 20 7.14 -9.00 8.67
N PHE A 21 7.63 -10.06 9.32
CA PHE A 21 7.68 -10.15 10.77
C PHE A 21 8.66 -9.16 11.42
N GLU A 22 9.77 -8.85 10.74
CA GLU A 22 10.78 -7.90 11.22
C GLU A 22 10.37 -6.41 10.99
N LEU A 23 9.32 -6.14 10.22
CA LEU A 23 8.83 -4.79 9.99
C LEU A 23 8.33 -4.13 11.27
N LYS A 24 8.63 -2.84 11.43
CA LYS A 24 8.15 -2.04 12.56
C LYS A 24 6.64 -1.87 12.48
N LEU A 25 5.96 -2.25 13.55
CA LEU A 25 4.53 -2.02 13.69
C LEU A 25 4.22 -0.53 13.87
N ILE A 26 3.12 -0.09 13.27
CA ILE A 26 2.63 1.28 13.38
C ILE A 26 1.68 1.36 14.57
N ASN A 27 1.99 2.19 15.55
CA ASN A 27 1.05 2.45 16.64
C ASN A 27 -0.15 3.29 16.15
N PRO A 28 -1.33 3.20 16.80
CA PRO A 28 -2.52 3.95 16.36
C PRO A 28 -2.31 5.47 16.28
N ALA A 29 -1.53 6.05 17.20
CA ALA A 29 -1.26 7.48 17.24
C ALA A 29 -0.43 8.00 16.05
N ASN A 30 0.39 7.14 15.43
CA ASN A 30 1.26 7.52 14.31
C ASN A 30 0.62 7.31 12.94
N LYS A 31 -0.59 6.73 12.84
CA LYS A 31 -1.22 6.42 11.53
C LYS A 31 -1.35 7.65 10.62
N ARG A 32 -1.67 8.81 11.19
CA ARG A 32 -1.78 10.09 10.46
C ARG A 32 -0.46 10.61 9.87
N LYS A 33 0.68 10.07 10.30
CA LYS A 33 2.00 10.41 9.75
C LYS A 33 2.27 9.71 8.42
N TYR A 34 1.47 8.70 8.07
CA TYR A 34 1.64 7.91 6.87
C TYR A 34 0.55 8.24 5.86
N GLU A 35 0.99 8.49 4.63
CA GLU A 35 0.13 8.64 3.48
C GLU A 35 0.07 7.32 2.71
N ILE A 36 -1.14 6.86 2.38
CA ILE A 36 -1.37 5.65 1.60
C ILE A 36 -1.93 6.03 0.25
N ILE A 37 -1.27 5.56 -0.80
CA ILE A 37 -1.72 5.71 -2.18
C ILE A 37 -2.42 4.43 -2.60
N VAL A 38 -3.69 4.54 -3.00
CA VAL A 38 -4.46 3.44 -3.56
C VAL A 38 -4.67 3.73 -5.05
N VAL A 39 -4.22 2.82 -5.92
CA VAL A 39 -4.41 2.93 -7.38
C VAL A 39 -5.48 1.94 -7.82
N GLY A 40 -6.57 2.48 -8.38
CA GLY A 40 -7.78 1.77 -8.77
C GLY A 40 -8.95 2.08 -7.83
N THR A 41 -10.08 2.51 -8.39
CA THR A 41 -11.33 2.83 -7.66
C THR A 41 -12.44 1.80 -7.87
N GLY A 42 -12.10 0.58 -8.30
CA GLY A 42 -13.06 -0.53 -8.32
C GLY A 42 -13.47 -0.95 -6.90
N LEU A 43 -14.32 -1.98 -6.78
CA LEU A 43 -14.86 -2.46 -5.49
C LEU A 43 -13.77 -2.65 -4.43
N ALA A 44 -12.69 -3.37 -4.76
CA ALA A 44 -11.59 -3.62 -3.82
C ALA A 44 -10.86 -2.32 -3.42
N GLY A 45 -10.58 -1.44 -4.38
CA GLY A 45 -9.85 -0.19 -4.12
C GLY A 45 -10.67 0.80 -3.29
N ALA A 46 -11.97 0.90 -3.55
CA ALA A 46 -12.89 1.72 -2.78
C ALA A 46 -13.02 1.20 -1.33
N SER A 47 -13.26 -0.11 -1.15
CA SER A 47 -13.33 -0.73 0.18
C SER A 47 -12.03 -0.58 0.97
N ALA A 48 -10.87 -0.84 0.33
CA ALA A 48 -9.58 -0.68 1.00
C ALA A 48 -9.33 0.77 1.41
N SER A 49 -9.66 1.74 0.54
CA SER A 49 -9.49 3.16 0.83
C SER A 49 -10.34 3.59 2.02
N ALA A 50 -11.61 3.19 2.05
CA ALA A 50 -12.53 3.49 3.15
C ALA A 50 -12.04 2.90 4.48
N THR A 51 -11.71 1.60 4.52
CA THR A 51 -11.24 0.95 5.75
C THR A 51 -9.94 1.58 6.27
N LEU A 52 -8.99 1.92 5.39
CA LEU A 52 -7.73 2.55 5.82
C LEU A 52 -7.95 3.99 6.30
N ALA A 53 -8.85 4.74 5.68
CA ALA A 53 -9.21 6.08 6.13
C ALA A 53 -9.91 6.03 7.51
N GLU A 54 -10.84 5.09 7.72
CA GLU A 54 -11.49 4.86 9.02
C GLU A 54 -10.49 4.51 10.12
N LEU A 55 -9.44 3.76 9.78
CA LEU A 55 -8.35 3.44 10.70
C LEU A 55 -7.50 4.67 11.07
N GLY A 56 -7.65 5.81 10.38
CA GLY A 56 -6.98 7.07 10.66
C GLY A 56 -5.76 7.38 9.80
N TYR A 57 -5.57 6.68 8.68
CA TYR A 57 -4.52 7.00 7.70
C TYR A 57 -4.95 8.12 6.76
N GLN A 58 -3.98 8.84 6.19
CA GLN A 58 -4.25 9.76 5.08
C GLN A 58 -4.23 8.97 3.78
N VAL A 59 -5.40 8.75 3.17
CA VAL A 59 -5.51 7.94 1.94
C VAL A 59 -5.74 8.84 0.73
N LYS A 60 -4.93 8.66 -0.32
CA LYS A 60 -5.15 9.24 -1.65
C LYS A 60 -5.47 8.12 -2.63
N THR A 61 -6.66 8.17 -3.21
CA THR A 61 -7.12 7.16 -4.17
C THR A 61 -7.10 7.73 -5.57
N PHE A 62 -6.45 7.05 -6.49
CA PHE A 62 -6.29 7.46 -7.88
C PHE A 62 -6.99 6.44 -8.78
N CYS A 63 -7.73 6.93 -9.76
CA CYS A 63 -8.20 6.10 -10.86
C CYS A 63 -7.52 6.59 -12.14
N ILE A 64 -6.98 5.65 -12.91
CA ILE A 64 -6.48 5.92 -14.25
C ILE A 64 -7.47 5.26 -15.20
N GLN A 65 -8.13 6.08 -16.01
CA GLN A 65 -9.02 5.60 -17.05
C GLN A 65 -8.39 5.90 -18.39
N ASP A 66 -7.72 4.88 -18.92
CA ASP A 66 -6.90 4.94 -20.13
C ASP A 66 -7.74 5.02 -21.43
N SER A 67 -9.07 5.16 -21.31
CA SER A 67 -9.94 5.40 -22.46
C SER A 67 -11.06 6.38 -22.11
N PRO A 68 -11.38 7.34 -23.01
CA PRO A 68 -12.48 8.29 -22.82
C PRO A 68 -13.83 7.60 -22.60
N ARG A 69 -13.99 6.39 -23.16
CA ARG A 69 -15.22 5.60 -23.07
C ARG A 69 -15.48 5.02 -21.67
N ARG A 70 -14.50 4.98 -20.76
CA ARG A 70 -14.72 4.49 -19.39
C ARG A 70 -14.64 5.60 -18.35
N ALA A 71 -14.35 6.83 -18.78
CA ALA A 71 -14.13 8.05 -17.99
C ALA A 71 -15.36 8.62 -17.25
N HIS A 72 -16.31 7.79 -16.83
CA HIS A 72 -17.53 8.20 -16.11
C HIS A 72 -17.45 7.87 -14.63
#